data_AF-A0A0R2KL07-F1
#
_entry.id   AF-A0A0R2KL07-F1
#
_cell.length_a   1.000
_cell.length_b   1.000
_cell.length_c   1.000
_cell.angle_alpha   90.00
_cell.angle_beta   90.00
_cell.angle_gamma   90.00
#
_symmetry.space_group_name_H-M   'P 1'
#
loop_
_entity.id
_entity.type
_entity.pdbx_description
1 polymer ?
#
loop_
_entity_poly.entity_id
_entity_poly.type
_entity_poly.pdbx_seq_one_letter_code
_entity_poly.pdbx_strand_id
1 'polypeptide(L)'
;MIDLRKYYLDNVRQDEYYFKFYNEINDAVNLDFLDIDSNSDQLRFVVFDTEEVIEKFRQLCQPENRFDNIQDDCWFHIVTFFLYKQGYYIKQFPNILKRPPVNPSDFTYYEIRNWAFSHDLNDEEVIRYATRRRIISELSFEKSTNFIITGKSLDDLFKKIATNDISFVQMSTNEKLQEIANLIENLLKINGKFVSLEYNKITFGFITNDDIKAFRKKVQCYRHASEKSLKERQNMTDAQKMFLVDYGIIILKTIYKLINS
;
A
#
# COMPACT_ATOMS: atom_id res chain seq x y z
N MET A 1 -17.56 2.88 -1.40
CA MET A 1 -17.76 2.13 -0.15
C MET A 1 -16.84 0.92 -0.15
N ILE A 2 -15.90 0.90 0.78
CA ILE A 2 -14.86 -0.09 1.00
C ILE A 2 -15.17 -0.75 2.32
N ASP A 3 -15.36 -2.06 2.33
CA ASP A 3 -15.44 -2.85 3.56
C ASP A 3 -14.03 -3.22 4.00
N LEU A 4 -13.52 -2.52 5.01
CA LEU A 4 -12.15 -2.67 5.48
C LEU A 4 -11.93 -4.00 6.21
N ARG A 5 -12.96 -4.54 6.88
CA ARG A 5 -12.87 -5.85 7.54
C ARG A 5 -12.77 -6.95 6.49
N LYS A 6 -13.66 -6.95 5.50
CA LYS A 6 -13.59 -7.89 4.38
C LYS A 6 -12.25 -7.77 3.67
N TYR A 7 -11.79 -6.55 3.40
CA TYR A 7 -10.48 -6.31 2.83
C TYR A 7 -9.35 -6.90 3.69
N TYR A 8 -9.42 -6.78 5.02
CA TYR A 8 -8.44 -7.39 5.92
C TYR A 8 -8.45 -8.92 5.79
N LEU A 9 -9.61 -9.55 5.97
CA LEU A 9 -9.77 -11.01 5.97
C LEU A 9 -9.34 -11.64 4.63
N ASP A 10 -9.66 -10.97 3.52
CA ASP A 10 -9.33 -11.46 2.18
C ASP A 10 -7.82 -11.33 1.85
N ASN A 11 -7.03 -10.55 2.61
CA ASN A 11 -5.68 -10.14 2.19
C ASN A 11 -4.59 -10.25 3.24
N VAL A 12 -4.92 -10.56 4.49
CA VAL A 12 -3.93 -10.87 5.52
C VAL A 12 -3.39 -12.29 5.30
N ARG A 13 -2.07 -12.46 5.40
CA ARG A 13 -1.41 -13.77 5.25
C ARG A 13 -0.85 -14.25 6.58
N GLN A 14 -0.79 -15.57 6.77
CA GLN A 14 -0.28 -16.20 8.01
C GLN A 14 1.15 -15.82 8.38
N ASP A 15 1.98 -15.49 7.39
CA ASP A 15 3.38 -15.12 7.57
C ASP A 15 3.59 -13.61 7.81
N GLU A 16 2.53 -12.80 7.78
CA GLU A 16 2.59 -11.35 8.00
C GLU A 16 2.36 -10.96 9.46
N TYR A 17 2.98 -9.86 9.89
CA TYR A 17 2.82 -9.32 11.24
C TYR A 17 1.35 -9.16 11.65
N TYR A 18 0.52 -8.71 10.72
CA TYR A 18 -0.89 -8.43 10.94
C TYR A 18 -1.75 -9.66 11.22
N PHE A 19 -1.27 -10.88 10.95
CA PHE A 19 -2.04 -12.10 11.21
C PHE A 19 -2.33 -12.32 12.70
N LYS A 20 -1.53 -11.73 13.58
CA LYS A 20 -1.78 -11.81 15.04
C LYS A 20 -3.15 -11.25 15.46
N PHE A 21 -3.71 -10.34 14.67
CA PHE A 21 -5.01 -9.71 14.93
C PHE A 21 -6.17 -10.47 14.27
N TYR A 22 -5.89 -11.58 13.57
CA TYR A 22 -6.87 -12.26 12.73
C TYR A 22 -8.08 -12.74 13.53
N ASN A 23 -7.86 -13.43 14.66
CA ASN A 23 -8.95 -13.97 15.46
C ASN A 23 -9.83 -12.85 16.01
N GLU A 24 -9.24 -11.80 16.56
CA GLU A 24 -9.97 -10.65 17.11
C GLU A 24 -10.87 -9.97 16.05
N ILE A 25 -10.31 -9.72 14.86
CA ILE A 25 -11.03 -9.07 13.75
C ILE A 25 -12.07 -10.01 13.12
N ASN A 26 -11.79 -11.31 13.07
CA ASN A 26 -12.72 -12.31 12.58
C ASN A 26 -13.93 -12.42 13.52
N ASP A 27 -13.67 -12.47 14.83
CA ASP A 27 -14.66 -12.75 15.87
C ASP A 27 -15.42 -11.50 16.33
N ALA A 28 -14.97 -10.30 15.94
CA ALA A 28 -15.65 -9.03 16.22
C ALA A 28 -17.12 -8.96 15.75
N VAL A 29 -17.56 -9.86 14.86
CA VAL A 29 -18.98 -10.01 14.46
C VAL A 29 -19.84 -10.69 15.53
N ASN A 30 -19.24 -11.52 16.38
CA ASN A 30 -19.96 -12.35 17.35
C ASN A 30 -20.21 -11.65 18.69
N LEU A 31 -19.73 -10.42 18.90
CA LEU A 31 -19.93 -9.68 20.15
C LEU A 31 -21.26 -8.92 20.20
N ASP A 32 -21.91 -8.68 19.05
CA ASP A 32 -23.29 -8.16 18.98
C ASP A 32 -24.35 -9.22 19.37
N PHE A 33 -23.99 -10.50 19.42
CA PHE A 33 -24.96 -11.58 19.70
C PHE A 33 -25.44 -11.65 21.17
N LEU A 34 -24.92 -10.79 22.06
CA LEU A 34 -25.33 -10.75 23.47
C LEU A 34 -26.28 -9.60 23.82
N ASP A 35 -26.54 -8.65 22.91
CA ASP A 35 -27.50 -7.56 23.15
C ASP A 35 -28.82 -7.82 22.41
N ILE A 36 -29.71 -8.57 23.07
CA ILE A 36 -31.09 -8.82 22.66
C ILE A 36 -31.95 -7.59 23.00
N ASP A 37 -31.69 -6.44 22.39
CA ASP A 37 -32.67 -5.36 22.19
C ASP A 37 -31.98 -4.12 21.63
N SER A 38 -31.86 -4.05 20.31
CA SER A 38 -32.06 -2.81 19.56
C SER A 38 -31.91 -3.12 18.07
N ASN A 39 -32.49 -2.28 17.23
CA ASN A 39 -32.26 -2.26 15.79
C ASN A 39 -30.78 -1.88 15.49
N SER A 40 -29.82 -2.73 15.88
CA SER A 40 -28.40 -2.44 15.75
C SER A 40 -27.95 -2.66 14.32
N ASP A 41 -27.56 -1.56 13.68
CA ASP A 41 -26.78 -1.57 12.44
C ASP A 41 -25.62 -2.54 12.61
N GLN A 42 -25.64 -3.65 11.87
CA GLN A 42 -24.51 -4.57 11.74
C GLN A 42 -23.21 -3.76 11.75
N LEU A 43 -22.29 -4.07 12.68
CA LEU A 43 -20.98 -3.42 12.78
C LEU A 43 -20.29 -3.39 11.40
N ARG A 44 -20.39 -2.26 10.70
CA ARG A 44 -19.92 -2.10 9.33
C ARG A 44 -18.65 -1.27 9.36
N PHE A 45 -17.51 -1.95 9.19
CA PHE A 45 -16.19 -1.33 8.97
C PHE A 45 -16.12 -0.75 7.55
N VAL A 46 -17.07 0.12 7.20
CA VAL A 46 -17.27 0.63 5.85
C VAL A 46 -16.91 2.11 5.80
N VAL A 47 -16.15 2.47 4.76
CA VAL A 47 -15.74 3.85 4.46
C VAL A 47 -15.96 4.12 2.97
N PHE A 48 -16.10 5.37 2.54
CA PHE A 48 -16.30 5.73 1.14
C PHE A 48 -15.02 5.58 0.31
N ASP A 49 -13.92 6.13 0.80
CA ASP A 49 -12.62 6.21 0.11
C ASP A 49 -11.43 6.19 1.09
N THR A 50 -10.22 6.35 0.54
CA THR A 50 -8.97 6.35 1.33
C THR A 50 -8.83 7.57 2.24
N GLU A 51 -9.40 8.73 1.88
CA GLU A 51 -9.31 9.92 2.73
C GLU A 51 -10.11 9.72 4.02
N GLU A 52 -11.27 9.06 3.93
CA GLU A 52 -12.05 8.68 5.11
C GLU A 52 -11.32 7.65 5.99
N VAL A 53 -10.48 6.78 5.41
CA VAL A 53 -9.60 5.89 6.21
C VAL A 53 -8.56 6.70 6.99
N ILE A 54 -7.97 7.70 6.35
CA ILE A 54 -6.99 8.59 6.99
C ILE A 54 -7.67 9.38 8.12
N GLU A 55 -8.86 9.92 7.87
CA GLU A 55 -9.61 10.66 8.87
C GLU A 55 -10.04 9.76 10.03
N LYS A 56 -10.44 8.51 9.74
CA LYS A 56 -10.72 7.51 10.76
C LYS A 56 -9.49 7.21 11.61
N PHE A 57 -8.30 7.09 11.00
CA PHE A 57 -7.05 6.95 11.75
C PHE A 57 -6.82 8.13 12.69
N ARG A 58 -6.99 9.37 12.21
CA ARG A 58 -6.85 10.58 13.03
C ARG A 58 -7.85 10.58 14.19
N GLN A 59 -9.12 10.23 13.93
CA GLN A 59 -10.17 10.12 14.93
C GLN A 59 -9.78 9.12 16.04
N LEU A 60 -9.31 7.92 15.66
CA LEU A 60 -8.89 6.89 16.61
C LEU A 60 -7.71 7.32 17.47
N CYS A 61 -6.83 8.18 16.93
CA CYS A 61 -5.66 8.67 17.66
C CYS A 61 -5.98 9.84 18.61
N GLN A 62 -7.18 10.43 18.56
CA GLN A 62 -7.55 11.57 19.40
C GLN A 62 -7.41 11.24 20.89
N PRO A 63 -6.97 12.21 21.72
CA PRO A 63 -6.73 11.97 23.14
C PRO A 63 -7.98 11.62 23.95
N GLU A 64 -9.17 11.90 23.41
CA GLU A 64 -10.46 11.51 23.96
C GLU A 64 -10.75 10.02 23.78
N ASN A 65 -10.16 9.38 22.76
CA ASN A 65 -10.37 7.97 22.50
C ASN A 65 -9.54 7.12 23.45
N ARG A 66 -10.22 6.26 24.22
CA ARG A 66 -9.62 5.45 25.28
C ARG A 66 -9.42 3.98 24.92
N PHE A 67 -9.97 3.54 23.78
CA PHE A 67 -9.94 2.13 23.40
C PHE A 67 -10.54 1.23 24.49
N ASP A 68 -11.68 1.66 25.04
CA ASP A 68 -12.38 0.95 26.13
C ASP A 68 -13.16 -0.28 25.61
N ASN A 69 -13.27 -0.43 24.29
CA ASN A 69 -13.97 -1.54 23.65
C ASN A 69 -13.12 -2.16 22.52
N ILE A 70 -13.37 -3.45 22.28
CA ILE A 70 -12.70 -4.24 21.24
C ILE A 70 -13.01 -3.78 19.81
N GLN A 71 -14.10 -3.04 19.60
CA GLN A 71 -14.44 -2.48 18.31
C GLN A 71 -13.44 -1.38 17.91
N ASP A 72 -13.02 -0.53 18.86
CA ASP A 72 -12.02 0.51 18.63
C ASP A 72 -10.64 -0.09 18.36
N ASP A 73 -10.29 -1.18 19.06
CA ASP A 73 -9.08 -1.96 18.80
C ASP A 73 -9.08 -2.54 17.38
N CYS A 74 -10.18 -3.20 16.99
CA CYS A 74 -10.37 -3.70 15.64
C CYS A 74 -10.28 -2.60 14.58
N TRP A 75 -10.93 -1.45 14.82
CA TRP A 75 -10.85 -0.29 13.92
C TRP A 75 -9.41 0.16 13.71
N PHE A 76 -8.61 0.25 14.78
CA PHE A 76 -7.23 0.66 14.68
C PHE A 76 -6.39 -0.31 13.84
N HIS A 77 -6.50 -1.61 14.10
CA HIS A 77 -5.74 -2.63 13.37
C HIS A 77 -6.15 -2.74 11.90
N ILE A 78 -7.45 -2.61 11.61
CA ILE A 78 -7.97 -2.67 10.24
C ILE A 78 -7.55 -1.42 9.43
N VAL A 79 -7.65 -0.23 10.02
CA VAL A 79 -7.27 1.04 9.38
C VAL A 79 -5.77 1.07 9.11
N THR A 80 -4.96 0.71 10.11
CA THR A 80 -3.50 0.63 9.95
C THR A 80 -3.10 -0.37 8.89
N PHE A 81 -3.74 -1.55 8.86
CA PHE A 81 -3.53 -2.57 7.82
C PHE A 81 -3.85 -2.04 6.44
N PHE A 82 -5.01 -1.40 6.27
CA PHE A 82 -5.43 -0.88 4.99
C PHE A 82 -4.43 0.15 4.47
N LEU A 83 -4.09 1.17 5.27
CA LEU A 83 -3.15 2.23 4.88
C LEU A 83 -1.77 1.65 4.54
N TYR A 84 -1.29 0.71 5.35
CA TYR A 84 -0.06 -0.03 5.06
C TYR A 84 -0.13 -0.76 3.73
N LYS A 85 -1.19 -1.53 3.48
CA LYS A 85 -1.41 -2.24 2.21
C LYS A 85 -1.72 -1.31 1.03
N GLN A 86 -1.96 -0.02 1.24
CA GLN A 86 -2.02 0.99 0.19
C GLN A 86 -0.69 1.75 -0.01
N GLY A 87 0.34 1.39 0.78
CA GLY A 87 1.69 1.94 0.70
C GLY A 87 1.90 3.28 1.38
N TYR A 88 1.01 3.64 2.27
CA TYR A 88 1.22 4.79 3.14
C TYR A 88 2.20 4.48 4.27
N TYR A 89 2.94 5.51 4.64
CA TYR A 89 3.61 5.63 5.94
C TYR A 89 3.31 7.02 6.51
N ILE A 90 3.47 7.14 7.82
CA ILE A 90 3.33 8.44 8.50
C ILE A 90 4.73 8.97 8.73
N LYS A 91 5.07 10.14 8.18
CA LYS A 91 6.43 10.68 8.24
C LYS A 91 6.97 10.80 9.67
N GLN A 92 6.11 11.24 10.59
CA GLN A 92 6.44 11.40 12.01
C GLN A 92 6.62 10.04 12.71
N PHE A 93 5.92 9.01 12.25
CA PHE A 93 5.90 7.66 12.84
C PHE A 93 6.04 6.59 11.75
N PRO A 94 7.23 6.42 11.12
CA PRO A 94 7.35 5.66 9.88
C PRO A 94 6.96 4.18 9.97
N ASN A 95 7.01 3.60 11.17
CA ASN A 95 6.75 2.18 11.38
C ASN A 95 5.33 1.86 11.86
N ILE A 96 4.52 2.84 12.26
CA ILE A 96 3.25 2.58 12.94
C ILE A 96 2.27 1.77 12.08
N LEU A 97 2.20 2.08 10.78
CA LEU A 97 1.35 1.33 9.86
C LEU A 97 1.94 -0.04 9.52
N LYS A 98 3.25 -0.22 9.57
CA LYS A 98 3.89 -1.52 9.27
C LYS A 98 3.82 -2.49 10.44
N ARG A 99 3.96 -1.98 11.66
CA ARG A 99 3.99 -2.72 12.92
C ARG A 99 3.21 -1.95 13.99
N PRO A 100 1.87 -1.90 13.89
CA PRO A 100 1.09 -1.30 14.95
C PRO A 100 1.29 -2.07 16.27
N PRO A 101 1.25 -1.39 17.43
CA PRO A 101 1.29 -2.06 18.71
C PRO A 101 0.07 -2.97 18.87
N VAL A 102 0.16 -3.96 19.78
CA VAL A 102 -1.00 -4.80 20.07
C VAL A 102 -2.08 -4.01 20.79
N ASN A 103 -1.68 -3.18 21.76
CA ASN A 103 -2.56 -2.21 22.41
C ASN A 103 -2.44 -0.86 21.69
N PRO A 104 -3.52 -0.33 21.07
CA PRO A 104 -3.48 0.96 20.39
C PRO A 104 -3.02 2.13 21.27
N SER A 105 -3.27 2.07 22.58
CA SER A 105 -2.85 3.10 23.55
C SER A 105 -1.33 3.24 23.64
N ASP A 106 -0.57 2.18 23.34
CA ASP A 106 0.90 2.26 23.26
C ASP A 106 1.33 3.33 22.25
N PHE A 107 0.61 3.43 21.13
CA PHE A 107 0.84 4.47 20.14
C PHE A 107 0.11 5.77 20.48
N THR A 108 -1.22 5.72 20.60
CA THR A 108 -2.08 6.91 20.66
C THR A 108 -1.84 7.74 21.91
N TYR A 109 -1.34 7.13 22.98
CA TYR A 109 -0.94 7.81 24.21
C TYR A 109 0.57 7.90 24.35
N TYR A 110 1.29 6.78 24.48
CA TYR A 110 2.69 6.81 24.90
C TYR A 110 3.62 7.32 23.80
N GLU A 111 3.58 6.76 22.58
CA GLU A 111 4.46 7.19 21.49
C GLU A 111 4.22 8.65 21.08
N ILE A 112 2.96 9.07 20.96
CA ILE A 112 2.63 10.47 20.62
C ILE A 112 3.15 11.43 21.70
N ARG A 113 3.02 11.09 22.98
CA ARG A 113 3.56 11.92 24.08
C ARG A 113 5.08 11.96 24.05
N ASN A 114 5.73 10.82 23.86
CA ASN A 114 7.19 10.74 23.78
C ASN A 114 7.73 11.57 22.61
N TRP A 115 7.05 11.51 21.47
CA TRP A 115 7.37 12.35 20.32
C TRP A 115 7.18 13.84 20.64
N ALA A 116 6.11 14.22 21.35
CA ALA A 116 5.91 15.60 21.77
C ALA A 116 7.02 16.09 22.71
N PHE A 117 7.46 15.26 23.65
CA PHE A 117 8.60 15.56 24.52
C PHE A 117 9.91 15.71 23.75
N SER A 118 10.19 14.84 22.78
CA SER A 118 11.43 14.91 22.01
C SER A 118 11.50 16.11 21.05
N HIS A 119 10.40 16.84 20.88
CA HIS A 119 10.30 18.04 20.04
C HIS A 119 10.03 19.29 20.88
N ASP A 120 10.26 19.23 22.20
CA ASP A 120 10.10 20.35 23.13
C ASP A 120 8.70 21.00 23.06
N LEU A 121 7.66 20.19 22.83
CA LEU A 121 6.25 20.64 22.77
C LEU A 121 5.55 20.55 24.13
N ASN A 122 6.30 20.32 25.19
CA ASN A 122 5.85 20.28 26.58
C ASN A 122 5.79 21.67 27.21
N ASP A 123 4.87 21.80 28.15
CA ASP A 123 4.73 22.98 29.00
C ASP A 123 5.00 22.53 30.43
N GLU A 124 6.17 22.86 30.98
CA GLU A 124 6.61 22.44 32.32
C GLU A 124 6.46 20.92 32.56
N GLU A 125 7.01 20.11 31.64
CA GLU A 125 6.92 18.64 31.64
C GLU A 125 5.52 18.05 31.38
N VAL A 126 4.52 18.89 31.13
CA VAL A 126 3.15 18.45 30.82
C VAL A 126 2.87 18.54 29.31
N ILE A 127 2.39 17.44 28.73
CA ILE A 127 1.83 17.43 27.38
C ILE A 127 0.33 17.70 27.44
N ARG A 128 -0.08 18.90 27.02
CA ARG A 128 -1.50 19.31 26.96
C ARG A 128 -2.24 18.53 25.86
N TYR A 129 -3.54 18.29 26.06
CA TYR A 129 -4.40 17.64 25.05
C TYR A 129 -4.42 18.43 23.73
N ALA A 130 -4.45 19.76 23.78
CA ALA A 130 -4.37 20.60 22.60
C ALA A 130 -3.11 20.33 21.76
N THR A 131 -1.97 20.10 22.41
CA THR A 131 -0.71 19.73 21.74
C THR A 131 -0.86 18.39 21.03
N ARG A 132 -1.44 17.37 21.69
CA ARG A 132 -1.69 16.05 21.07
C ARG A 132 -2.63 16.16 19.87
N ARG A 133 -3.76 16.86 20.01
CA ARG A 133 -4.72 17.08 18.90
C ARG A 133 -4.04 17.73 17.69
N ARG A 134 -3.17 18.72 17.92
CA ARG A 134 -2.39 19.37 16.86
C ARG A 134 -1.46 18.38 16.15
N ILE A 135 -0.68 17.60 16.89
CA ILE A 135 0.20 16.56 16.32
C ILE A 135 -0.60 15.60 15.43
N ILE A 136 -1.77 15.15 15.92
CA ILE A 136 -2.64 14.20 15.21
C ILE A 136 -3.21 14.83 13.93
N SER A 137 -3.65 16.09 13.98
CA SER A 137 -4.15 16.80 12.79
C SER A 137 -3.06 17.03 11.74
N GLU A 138 -1.80 17.16 12.17
CA GLU A 138 -0.65 17.45 11.31
C GLU A 138 0.12 16.19 10.86
N LEU A 139 -0.41 14.98 11.15
CA LEU A 139 0.20 13.74 10.67
C LEU A 139 0.30 13.74 9.14
N SER A 140 1.52 13.56 8.63
CA SER A 140 1.82 13.57 7.21
C SER A 140 1.79 12.15 6.67
N PHE A 141 0.73 11.82 5.95
CA PHE A 141 0.57 10.55 5.26
C PHE A 141 1.22 10.66 3.88
N GLU A 142 2.32 9.95 3.70
CA GLU A 142 3.06 9.91 2.44
C GLU A 142 2.98 8.50 1.86
N LYS A 143 2.84 8.40 0.54
CA LYS A 143 3.01 7.13 -0.15
C LYS A 143 4.50 6.92 -0.39
N SER A 144 5.02 5.78 0.04
CA SER A 144 6.39 5.45 -0.34
C SER A 144 6.42 5.12 -1.83
N THR A 145 7.22 5.88 -2.57
CA THR A 145 7.53 5.65 -4.01
C THR A 145 8.20 4.30 -4.25
N ASN A 146 8.61 3.60 -3.18
CA ASN A 146 9.21 2.28 -3.19
C ASN A 146 8.32 1.22 -2.49
N PHE A 147 7.05 1.52 -2.22
CA PHE A 147 6.15 0.57 -1.56
C PHE A 147 5.63 -0.49 -2.53
N ILE A 148 6.45 -1.51 -2.75
CA ILE A 148 6.01 -2.75 -3.38
C ILE A 148 5.22 -3.53 -2.31
N ILE A 149 3.89 -3.46 -2.36
CA ILE A 149 3.01 -4.43 -1.66
C ILE A 149 3.31 -5.78 -2.29
N THR A 150 4.20 -6.54 -1.66
CA THR A 150 4.35 -7.97 -1.91
C THR A 150 3.16 -8.68 -1.25
N GLY A 151 1.95 -8.49 -1.76
CA GLY A 151 0.77 -9.02 -1.06
C GLY A 151 -0.64 -8.71 -1.58
N LYS A 152 -0.83 -8.25 -2.82
CA LYS A 152 -2.09 -8.45 -3.58
C LYS A 152 -1.73 -8.78 -5.01
N SER A 153 -2.47 -9.73 -5.58
CA SER A 153 -2.14 -10.46 -6.81
C SER A 153 -1.55 -9.55 -7.89
N LEU A 154 -0.55 -10.07 -8.62
CA LEU A 154 -0.05 -9.47 -9.86
C LEU A 154 -1.18 -8.96 -10.77
N ASP A 155 -2.32 -9.64 -10.71
CA ASP A 155 -3.56 -9.33 -11.41
C ASP A 155 -4.16 -7.97 -11.03
N ASP A 156 -4.02 -7.51 -9.78
CA ASP A 156 -4.50 -6.18 -9.38
C ASP A 156 -3.58 -5.06 -9.88
N LEU A 157 -2.26 -5.27 -9.84
CA LEU A 157 -1.30 -4.32 -10.42
C LEU A 157 -1.44 -4.29 -11.95
N PHE A 158 -1.67 -5.44 -12.56
CA PHE A 158 -1.93 -5.59 -13.98
C PHE A 158 -3.28 -4.97 -14.37
N LYS A 159 -4.35 -5.17 -13.60
CA LYS A 159 -5.64 -4.49 -13.81
C LYS A 159 -5.45 -2.98 -13.80
N LYS A 160 -4.75 -2.43 -12.79
CA LYS A 160 -4.46 -0.98 -12.73
C LYS A 160 -3.78 -0.46 -14.00
N ILE A 161 -2.79 -1.18 -14.52
CA ILE A 161 -2.08 -0.80 -15.74
C ILE A 161 -2.93 -1.02 -17.00
N ALA A 162 -3.70 -2.10 -17.06
CA ALA A 162 -4.47 -2.50 -18.24
C ALA A 162 -5.76 -1.68 -18.44
N THR A 163 -6.35 -1.14 -17.37
CA THR A 163 -7.64 -0.42 -17.40
C THR A 163 -7.51 1.11 -17.40
N ASN A 164 -6.31 1.68 -17.63
CA ASN A 164 -6.07 3.12 -17.48
C ASN A 164 -6.54 3.65 -16.11
N ASP A 165 -6.22 2.92 -15.04
CA ASP A 165 -6.54 3.37 -13.69
C ASP A 165 -5.97 4.77 -13.45
N ILE A 166 -6.79 5.64 -12.87
CA ILE A 166 -6.47 7.06 -12.64
C ILE A 166 -5.14 7.19 -11.87
N SER A 167 -4.87 6.28 -10.93
CA SER A 167 -3.63 6.29 -10.16
C SER A 167 -2.39 6.02 -11.02
N PHE A 168 -2.46 5.12 -12.00
CA PHE A 168 -1.35 4.88 -12.93
C PHE A 168 -1.23 6.01 -13.96
N VAL A 169 -2.35 6.54 -14.47
CA VAL A 169 -2.35 7.65 -15.44
C VAL A 169 -1.71 8.90 -14.84
N GLN A 170 -1.94 9.17 -13.55
CA GLN A 170 -1.40 10.32 -12.83
C GLN A 170 0.08 10.19 -12.43
N MET A 171 0.68 8.99 -12.51
CA MET A 171 2.11 8.81 -12.23
C MET A 171 2.99 9.58 -13.24
N SER A 172 4.14 10.06 -12.77
CA SER A 172 5.17 10.58 -13.65
C SER A 172 5.68 9.50 -14.60
N THR A 173 6.22 9.91 -15.75
CA THR A 173 6.76 8.97 -16.75
C THR A 173 7.83 8.05 -16.17
N ASN A 174 8.68 8.56 -15.27
CA ASN A 174 9.73 7.74 -14.64
C ASN A 174 9.14 6.68 -13.71
N GLU A 175 8.11 7.03 -12.93
CA GLU A 175 7.40 6.11 -12.05
C GLU A 175 6.67 5.03 -12.84
N LYS A 176 6.00 5.40 -13.95
CA LYS A 176 5.38 4.43 -14.87
C LYS A 176 6.39 3.40 -15.38
N LEU A 177 7.57 3.85 -15.80
CA LEU A 177 8.64 2.97 -16.29
C LEU A 177 9.22 2.08 -15.18
N GLN A 178 9.33 2.59 -13.96
CA GLN A 178 9.75 1.82 -12.80
C GLN A 178 8.75 0.70 -12.46
N GLU A 179 7.45 1.02 -12.42
CA GLU A 179 6.38 0.05 -12.18
C GLU A 179 6.32 -1.03 -13.26
N ILE A 180 6.41 -0.64 -14.54
CA ILE A 180 6.48 -1.59 -15.65
C ILE A 180 7.68 -2.54 -15.49
N ALA A 181 8.87 -2.01 -15.19
CA ALA A 181 10.08 -2.81 -15.04
C ALA A 181 9.98 -3.79 -13.85
N ASN A 182 9.40 -3.34 -12.73
CA ASN A 182 9.14 -4.18 -11.55
C ASN A 182 8.15 -5.30 -11.87
N LEU A 183 7.04 -4.97 -12.54
CA LEU A 183 6.01 -5.96 -12.86
C LEU A 183 6.50 -7.02 -13.85
N ILE A 184 7.26 -6.63 -14.89
CA ILE A 184 7.89 -7.59 -15.81
C ILE A 184 8.85 -8.51 -15.06
N GLU A 185 9.66 -7.96 -14.14
CA GLU A 185 10.56 -8.79 -13.34
C GLU A 185 9.77 -9.80 -12.49
N ASN A 186 8.71 -9.37 -11.82
CA ASN A 186 7.92 -10.25 -10.98
C ASN A 186 7.18 -11.33 -11.78
N LEU A 187 6.63 -10.99 -12.96
CA LEU A 187 5.93 -11.96 -13.82
C LEU A 187 6.87 -13.01 -14.42
N LEU A 188 8.10 -12.63 -14.78
CA LEU A 188 9.02 -13.52 -15.49
C LEU A 188 10.06 -14.19 -14.58
N LYS A 189 10.28 -13.73 -13.34
CA LYS A 189 11.34 -14.26 -12.48
C LYS A 189 10.79 -15.28 -11.48
N ILE A 190 10.93 -16.56 -11.81
CA ILE A 190 10.55 -17.68 -10.96
C ILE A 190 11.82 -18.27 -10.34
N ASN A 191 11.86 -18.41 -9.01
CA ASN A 191 13.02 -18.92 -8.26
C ASN A 191 14.34 -18.21 -8.63
N GLY A 192 14.29 -16.89 -8.82
CA GLY A 192 15.44 -16.06 -9.16
C GLY A 192 15.90 -16.14 -10.63
N LYS A 193 15.29 -17.00 -11.46
CA LYS A 193 15.61 -17.16 -12.89
C LYS A 193 14.49 -16.62 -13.76
N PHE A 194 14.87 -16.01 -14.88
CA PHE A 194 13.89 -15.54 -15.87
C PHE A 194 13.40 -16.69 -16.72
N VAL A 195 12.08 -16.90 -16.72
CA VAL A 195 11.43 -17.85 -17.63
C VAL A 195 11.26 -17.24 -19.01
N SER A 196 11.34 -18.10 -20.02
CA SER A 196 11.03 -17.77 -21.40
C SER A 196 9.60 -18.20 -21.68
N LEU A 197 8.83 -17.35 -22.35
CA LEU A 197 7.47 -17.64 -22.78
C LEU A 197 7.43 -17.82 -24.30
N GLU A 198 6.43 -18.55 -24.79
CA GLU A 198 6.19 -18.72 -26.23
C GLU A 198 5.41 -17.53 -26.80
N TYR A 199 6.05 -16.36 -26.87
CA TYR A 199 5.41 -15.11 -27.30
C TYR A 199 4.72 -15.21 -28.66
N ASN A 200 5.30 -15.95 -29.60
CA ASN A 200 4.76 -16.14 -30.95
C ASN A 200 3.34 -16.74 -30.97
N LYS A 201 2.87 -17.37 -29.88
CA LYS A 201 1.48 -17.86 -29.78
C LYS A 201 0.43 -16.77 -29.98
N ILE A 202 0.73 -15.54 -29.57
CA ILE A 202 -0.24 -14.43 -29.62
C ILE A 202 0.31 -13.15 -30.26
N THR A 203 1.63 -13.06 -30.47
CA THR A 203 2.28 -11.83 -30.96
C THR A 203 2.60 -11.86 -32.46
N PHE A 204 2.35 -12.98 -33.15
CA PHE A 204 2.65 -13.14 -34.59
C PHE A 204 4.10 -12.79 -34.97
N GLY A 205 5.06 -12.93 -34.03
CA GLY A 205 6.46 -12.57 -34.26
C GLY A 205 6.81 -11.10 -34.03
N PHE A 206 5.85 -10.23 -33.73
CA PHE A 206 6.09 -8.81 -33.44
C PHE A 206 6.78 -8.56 -32.08
N ILE A 207 6.68 -9.52 -31.17
CA ILE A 207 7.36 -9.48 -29.88
C ILE A 207 7.96 -10.85 -29.64
N THR A 208 9.29 -10.88 -29.52
CA THR A 208 10.09 -12.08 -29.27
C THR A 208 10.70 -12.06 -27.87
N ASN A 209 11.28 -13.19 -27.44
CA ASN A 209 12.03 -13.25 -26.19
C ASN A 209 13.19 -12.26 -26.14
N ASP A 210 13.83 -11.99 -27.27
CA ASP A 210 14.97 -11.07 -27.33
C ASP A 210 14.51 -9.60 -27.24
N ASP A 211 13.34 -9.27 -27.78
CA ASP A 211 12.71 -7.95 -27.58
C ASP A 211 12.39 -7.71 -26.11
N ILE A 212 11.85 -8.72 -25.40
CA ILE A 212 11.59 -8.62 -23.95
C ILE A 212 12.90 -8.42 -23.18
N LYS A 213 13.96 -9.15 -23.51
CA LYS A 213 15.28 -8.95 -22.86
C LYS A 213 15.84 -7.55 -23.14
N ALA A 214 15.74 -7.08 -24.38
CA ALA A 214 16.23 -5.76 -24.78
C ALA A 214 15.46 -4.64 -24.07
N PHE A 215 14.13 -4.75 -24.02
CA PHE A 215 13.26 -3.82 -23.30
C PHE A 215 13.62 -3.78 -21.82
N ARG A 216 13.71 -4.94 -21.16
CA ARG A 216 14.06 -5.02 -19.73
C ARG A 216 15.42 -4.39 -19.44
N LYS A 217 16.42 -4.64 -20.28
CA LYS A 217 17.74 -4.00 -20.17
C LYS A 217 17.64 -2.48 -20.32
N LYS A 218 16.77 -2.00 -21.22
CA LYS A 218 16.55 -0.57 -21.45
C LYS A 218 15.87 0.13 -20.27
N VAL A 219 14.90 -0.51 -19.62
CA VAL A 219 14.16 0.08 -18.49
C VAL A 219 14.79 -0.19 -17.12
N GLN A 220 15.84 -1.01 -17.05
CA GLN A 220 16.51 -1.37 -15.79
C GLN A 220 17.03 -0.15 -15.02
N CYS A 221 17.44 0.91 -15.74
CA CYS A 221 17.93 2.13 -15.11
C CYS A 221 16.87 2.83 -14.24
N TYR A 222 15.57 2.59 -14.46
CA TYR A 222 14.50 3.17 -13.64
C TYR A 222 14.34 2.52 -12.27
N ARG A 223 14.92 1.34 -12.05
CA ARG A 223 14.84 0.61 -10.78
C ARG A 223 15.96 0.93 -9.78
N HIS A 224 17.05 1.52 -10.25
CA HIS A 224 18.24 1.78 -9.44
C HIS A 224 18.58 3.28 -9.42
N ALA A 225 18.95 3.81 -8.25
CA ALA A 225 19.35 5.21 -8.08
C ALA A 225 20.85 5.46 -8.31
N SER A 226 21.56 4.56 -9.00
CA SER A 226 23.01 4.72 -9.22
C SER A 226 23.31 5.86 -10.20
N GLU A 227 24.49 6.48 -10.08
CA GLU A 227 24.90 7.59 -10.94
C GLU A 227 24.85 7.23 -12.44
N LYS A 228 25.24 5.99 -12.77
CA LYS A 228 25.11 5.42 -14.12
C LYS A 228 23.64 5.36 -14.57
N SER A 229 22.73 4.92 -13.70
CA SER A 229 21.30 4.85 -14.01
C SER A 229 20.69 6.23 -14.20
N LEU A 230 21.11 7.22 -13.41
CA LEU A 230 20.67 8.61 -13.57
C LEU A 230 21.13 9.21 -14.91
N LYS A 231 22.38 8.98 -15.32
CA LYS A 231 22.89 9.39 -16.64
C LYS A 231 22.14 8.70 -17.78
N GLU A 232 21.85 7.41 -17.66
CA GLU A 232 21.06 6.67 -18.66
C GLU A 232 19.64 7.22 -18.81
N ARG A 233 18.98 7.65 -17.72
CA ARG A 233 17.66 8.31 -17.75
C ARG A 233 17.70 9.69 -18.39
N GLN A 234 18.75 10.47 -18.12
CA GLN A 234 18.94 11.81 -18.69
C GLN A 234 19.16 11.79 -20.20
N ASN A 235 19.76 10.72 -20.71
CA ASN A 235 20.01 10.54 -22.15
C ASN A 235 18.76 10.12 -22.95
N MET A 236 17.60 9.91 -22.30
CA MET A 236 16.34 9.59 -22.97
C MET A 236 15.46 10.82 -23.12
N THR A 237 14.96 11.04 -24.33
CA THR A 237 13.96 12.10 -24.58
C THR A 237 12.60 11.72 -24.00
N ASP A 238 11.75 12.70 -23.74
CA ASP A 238 10.41 12.42 -23.20
C ASP A 238 9.56 11.59 -24.17
N ALA A 239 9.69 11.84 -25.47
CA ALA A 239 9.04 11.01 -26.50
C ALA A 239 9.49 9.54 -26.44
N GLN A 240 10.79 9.28 -26.24
CA GLN A 240 11.30 7.92 -26.08
C GLN A 240 10.76 7.26 -24.80
N LYS A 241 10.67 8.02 -23.71
CA LYS A 241 10.13 7.51 -22.44
C LYS A 241 8.63 7.20 -22.56
N MET A 242 7.86 8.06 -23.21
CA MET A 242 6.44 7.81 -23.49
C MET A 242 6.26 6.56 -24.35
N PHE A 243 7.04 6.41 -25.42
CA PHE A 243 7.05 5.19 -26.21
C PHE A 243 7.36 3.95 -25.38
N LEU A 244 8.34 4.02 -24.47
CA LEU A 244 8.69 2.90 -23.58
C LEU A 244 7.54 2.55 -22.61
N VAL A 245 6.76 3.54 -22.17
CA VAL A 245 5.56 3.29 -21.36
C VAL A 245 4.54 2.51 -22.19
N ASP A 246 4.18 3.02 -23.37
CA ASP A 246 3.16 2.40 -24.23
C ASP A 246 3.57 0.98 -24.63
N TYR A 247 4.82 0.81 -25.07
CA TYR A 247 5.37 -0.48 -25.43
C TYR A 247 5.47 -1.43 -24.22
N GLY A 248 5.83 -0.91 -23.06
CA GLY A 248 5.86 -1.66 -21.80
C GLY A 248 4.48 -2.20 -21.40
N ILE A 249 3.42 -1.43 -21.61
CA ILE A 249 2.03 -1.88 -21.38
C ILE A 249 1.68 -3.03 -22.34
N ILE A 250 2.06 -2.94 -23.62
CA ILE A 250 1.83 -4.02 -24.59
C ILE A 250 2.57 -5.31 -24.17
N ILE A 251 3.84 -5.18 -23.76
CA ILE A 251 4.63 -6.30 -23.24
C ILE A 251 3.95 -6.95 -22.04
N LEU A 252 3.52 -6.16 -21.07
CA LEU A 252 2.84 -6.65 -19.88
C LEU A 252 1.56 -7.39 -20.24
N LYS A 253 0.73 -6.83 -21.13
CA LYS A 253 -0.50 -7.48 -21.60
C LYS A 253 -0.22 -8.83 -22.26
N THR A 254 0.86 -8.90 -23.02
CA THR A 254 1.31 -10.13 -23.68
C THR A 254 1.76 -11.17 -22.66
N ILE A 255 2.66 -10.81 -21.74
CA ILE A 255 3.18 -11.71 -20.69
C ILE A 255 2.03 -12.23 -19.84
N TYR A 256 1.18 -11.34 -19.35
CA TYR A 256 0.06 -11.70 -18.49
C TYR A 256 -0.90 -12.67 -19.17
N LYS A 257 -1.22 -12.42 -20.44
CA LYS A 257 -2.07 -13.33 -21.22
C LYS A 257 -1.42 -14.71 -21.33
N LEU A 258 -0.12 -14.80 -21.61
CA LEU A 258 0.58 -16.08 -21.77
C LEU A 258 0.77 -16.86 -20.46
N ILE A 259 0.87 -16.18 -19.31
CA ILE A 259 0.97 -16.83 -18.00
C ILE A 259 -0.40 -17.36 -17.54
N ASN A 260 -1.48 -16.69 -17.90
CA ASN A 260 -2.86 -17.02 -17.49
C ASN A 260 -3.70 -17.69 -18.59
N SER A 261 -3.09 -18.13 -19.70
CA SER A 261 -3.76 -18.92 -20.75
C SER A 261 -3.38 -20.39 -20.60
#